data_AF-A0A1D6QBY6-F1
#
_entry.id   AF-A0A1D6QBY6-F1
#
_cell.length_a   1.000
_cell.length_b   1.000
_cell.length_c   1.000
_cell.angle_alpha   90.00
_cell.angle_beta   90.00
_cell.angle_gamma   90.00
#
_symmetry.space_group_name_H-M   'P 1'
#
loop_
_entity.id
_entity.type
_entity.pdbx_description
1 polymer ?
#
loop_
_entity_poly.entity_id
_entity_poly.type
_entity_poly.pdbx_seq_one_letter_code
_entity_poly.pdbx_strand_id
1 'polypeptide(L)'
;MSFGLPLRDEGDDKCLSILNSVEEIISRQLRACKAQALSKKKTLEGLESLQDNPDLEEDYCRALLCRLRFRKHFYHVIMCMRKPHGRGLELARKHVASCLTELNLMHKSRKFLKSQSSTMVQQSDGNCTTASGCQPVGFDVSLNSRLLSPTPPRAVKVLSWSNAIRYFERLLHDLDVICALSLNPVLDNVLHFIVQFQKTVPDLVPRAFLQTLLVQDGKLYGEYFFSDVISRALSLPDIIGDKEFQMNEFVVQLGQLVINLIKILCTNTAWQRRKLGKSLQDWSTISIQLELALKREFGETRNVLQNEVSLI
;
A
#
# COMPACT_ATOMS: atom_id res chain seq x y z
N MET A 1 14.81 -9.03 -0.55
CA MET A 1 16.10 -9.67 -0.21
C MET A 1 16.57 -9.09 1.10
N SER A 2 16.57 -9.87 2.18
CA SER A 2 16.95 -9.46 3.54
C SER A 2 18.45 -9.65 3.82
N PHE A 3 19.31 -9.74 2.80
CA PHE A 3 20.75 -10.06 2.96
C PHE A 3 21.01 -11.33 3.79
N GLY A 4 20.08 -12.29 3.77
CA GLY A 4 20.16 -13.50 4.59
C GLY A 4 19.88 -13.29 6.08
N LEU A 5 19.47 -12.09 6.50
CA LEU A 5 19.09 -11.82 7.88
C LEU A 5 17.78 -12.56 8.20
N PRO A 6 17.77 -13.43 9.23
CA PRO A 6 16.57 -14.11 9.71
C PRO A 6 15.77 -13.12 10.57
N LEU A 7 15.07 -12.18 9.92
CA LEU A 7 14.11 -11.33 10.60
C LEU A 7 12.93 -12.22 11.00
N ARG A 8 12.77 -12.47 12.31
CA ARG A 8 11.60 -13.15 12.86
C ARG A 8 10.39 -12.22 12.80
N ASP A 9 9.21 -12.75 12.52
CA ASP A 9 7.96 -11.97 12.44
C ASP A 9 7.52 -11.36 13.80
N GLU A 10 8.18 -11.72 14.90
CA GLU A 10 7.80 -11.35 16.29
C GLU A 10 8.23 -9.93 16.72
N GLY A 11 8.65 -9.05 15.81
CA GLY A 11 9.30 -7.78 16.15
C GLY A 11 8.38 -6.55 16.33
N ASP A 12 7.15 -6.58 15.82
CA ASP A 12 6.36 -5.36 15.60
C ASP A 12 5.40 -4.98 16.76
N ASP A 13 5.07 -5.91 17.66
CA ASP A 13 4.04 -5.69 18.70
C ASP A 13 4.39 -4.56 19.67
N LYS A 14 5.70 -4.33 19.90
CA LYS A 14 6.20 -3.25 20.78
C LYS A 14 6.54 -1.97 20.03
N CYS A 15 6.56 -1.97 18.70
CA CYS A 15 6.94 -0.80 17.91
C CYS A 15 6.02 0.38 18.21
N LEU A 16 4.70 0.13 18.24
CA LEU A 16 3.71 1.16 18.49
C LEU A 16 3.77 1.70 19.93
N SER A 17 4.00 0.84 20.93
CA SER A 17 4.10 1.27 22.33
C SER A 17 5.35 2.13 22.57
N ILE A 18 6.48 1.79 21.94
CA ILE A 18 7.70 2.60 21.98
C ILE A 18 7.49 3.94 21.25
N LEU A 19 6.84 3.96 20.08
CA LEU A 19 6.54 5.21 19.39
C LEU A 19 5.66 6.13 20.24
N ASN A 20 4.65 5.58 20.90
CA ASN A 20 3.75 6.34 21.78
C ASN A 20 4.48 6.91 23.00
N SER A 21 5.34 6.11 23.66
CA SER A 21 6.08 6.59 24.83
C SER A 21 7.02 7.74 24.47
N VAL A 22 7.75 7.62 23.37
CA VAL A 22 8.67 8.67 22.89
C VAL A 22 7.89 9.92 22.45
N GLU A 23 6.77 9.77 21.75
CA GLU A 23 5.91 10.90 21.38
C GLU A 23 5.38 11.63 22.61
N GLU A 24 4.98 10.90 23.66
CA GLU A 24 4.47 11.50 24.89
C GLU A 24 5.54 12.29 25.64
N ILE A 25 6.76 11.76 25.72
CA ILE A 25 7.91 12.44 26.33
C ILE A 25 8.16 13.79 25.63
N ILE A 26 8.28 13.78 24.29
CA ILE A 26 8.56 15.02 23.53
C ILE A 26 7.34 15.96 23.56
N SER A 27 6.12 15.42 23.61
CA SER A 27 4.91 16.23 23.75
C SER A 27 4.81 16.91 25.12
N ARG A 28 5.31 16.28 26.19
CA ARG A 28 5.46 16.90 27.51
C ARG A 28 6.52 18.01 27.47
N GLN A 29 7.65 17.76 26.81
CA GLN A 29 8.71 18.75 26.62
C GLN A 29 8.20 19.99 25.90
N LEU A 30 7.52 19.82 24.75
CA LEU A 30 6.94 20.92 23.99
C LEU A 30 5.95 21.75 24.82
N ARG A 31 5.12 21.09 25.64
CA ARG A 31 4.19 21.78 26.55
C ARG A 31 4.94 22.58 27.62
N ALA A 32 6.03 22.03 28.16
CA ALA A 32 6.88 22.71 29.14
C ALA A 32 7.55 23.96 28.53
N CYS A 33 8.11 23.87 27.32
CA CYS A 33 8.71 25.01 26.62
C CYS A 33 7.70 26.15 26.43
N LYS A 34 6.47 25.83 26.00
CA LYS A 34 5.38 26.80 25.85
C LYS A 34 5.00 27.45 27.18
N ALA A 35 4.91 26.67 28.25
CA ALA A 35 4.57 27.17 29.58
C ALA A 35 5.67 28.08 30.15
N GLN A 36 6.95 27.77 29.88
CA GLN A 36 8.09 28.60 30.29
C GLN A 36 8.11 29.95 29.55
N ALA A 37 7.84 29.94 28.25
CA ALA A 37 7.70 31.17 27.46
C ALA A 37 6.59 32.09 28.00
N LEU A 38 5.52 31.51 28.56
CA LEU A 38 4.39 32.24 29.15
C LEU A 38 4.63 32.68 30.62
N SER A 39 5.40 31.93 31.40
CA SER A 39 5.46 32.08 32.87
C SER A 39 6.76 32.71 33.41
N LYS A 40 7.86 32.76 32.64
CA LYS A 40 9.23 33.18 33.11
C LYS A 40 9.77 32.46 34.36
N LYS A 41 9.02 31.57 35.01
CA LYS A 41 9.38 30.81 36.21
C LYS A 41 8.71 29.43 36.18
N LYS A 42 9.43 28.43 35.69
CA LYS A 42 9.42 27.04 36.19
C LYS A 42 10.35 26.19 35.33
N THR A 43 11.54 25.90 35.83
CA THR A 43 12.36 24.79 35.34
C THR A 43 11.61 23.51 35.67
N LEU A 44 11.21 22.73 34.67
CA LEU A 44 10.54 21.45 34.91
C LEU A 44 11.63 20.41 35.18
N GLU A 45 11.76 19.98 36.42
CA GLU A 45 12.73 18.95 36.83
C GLU A 45 12.48 17.64 36.07
N GLY A 46 13.53 17.09 35.44
CA GLY A 46 13.52 15.76 34.83
C GLY A 46 13.32 15.67 33.32
N LEU A 47 13.38 16.79 32.57
CA LEU A 47 13.41 16.78 31.09
C LEU A 47 14.74 17.33 30.59
N GLU A 48 15.52 16.48 29.91
CA GLU A 48 16.75 16.87 29.25
C GLU A 48 16.45 17.62 27.95
N SER A 49 17.11 18.77 27.75
CA SER A 49 16.99 19.57 26.53
C SER A 49 17.44 18.73 25.32
N LEU A 50 16.69 18.79 24.21
CA LEU A 50 17.05 18.05 22.99
C LEU A 50 18.20 18.70 22.22
N GLN A 51 18.54 19.93 22.57
CA GLN A 51 19.65 20.70 21.98
C GLN A 51 20.15 21.79 22.94
N ASP A 52 21.28 22.42 22.60
CA ASP A 52 22.04 23.27 23.51
C ASP A 52 21.44 24.67 23.72
N ASN A 53 20.73 25.23 22.73
CA ASN A 53 20.19 26.59 22.73
C ASN A 53 18.69 26.62 23.09
N PRO A 54 18.29 26.96 24.33
CA PRO A 54 16.90 26.85 24.80
C PRO A 54 15.86 27.59 23.94
N ASP A 55 16.24 28.65 23.22
CA ASP A 55 15.32 29.40 22.35
C ASP A 55 14.84 28.59 21.13
N LEU A 56 15.57 27.55 20.75
CA LEU A 56 15.27 26.69 19.61
C LEU A 56 14.49 25.43 19.99
N GLU A 57 14.35 25.17 21.30
CA GLU A 57 13.86 23.90 21.83
C GLU A 57 12.45 23.59 21.34
N GLU A 58 11.60 24.62 21.26
CA GLU A 58 10.22 24.48 20.82
C GLU A 58 10.13 23.97 19.37
N ASP A 59 10.93 24.54 18.47
CA ASP A 59 10.95 24.18 17.05
C ASP A 59 11.60 22.83 16.80
N TYR A 60 12.63 22.47 17.57
CA TYR A 60 13.19 21.10 17.57
C TYR A 60 12.16 20.06 18.01
N CYS A 61 11.46 20.32 19.13
CA CYS A 61 10.38 19.45 19.60
C CYS A 61 9.31 19.25 18.51
N ARG A 62 8.85 20.33 17.87
CA ARG A 62 7.87 20.26 16.78
C ARG A 62 8.39 19.45 15.60
N ALA A 63 9.63 19.68 15.18
CA ALA A 63 10.25 19.00 14.05
C ALA A 63 10.44 17.50 14.31
N LEU A 64 10.68 17.10 15.56
CA LEU A 64 10.78 15.69 15.93
C LEU A 64 9.40 15.03 16.04
N LEU A 65 8.44 15.71 16.66
CA LEU A 65 7.08 15.20 16.83
C LEU A 65 6.41 14.89 15.49
N CYS A 66 6.54 15.77 14.49
CA CYS A 66 5.90 15.49 13.20
C CYS A 66 6.46 14.24 12.51
N ARG A 67 7.76 13.98 12.66
CA ARG A 67 8.40 12.75 12.14
C ARG A 67 7.90 11.50 12.87
N LEU A 68 7.77 11.57 14.20
CA LEU A 68 7.28 10.44 15.01
C LEU A 68 5.80 10.15 14.73
N ARG A 69 4.97 11.19 14.73
CA ARG A 69 3.53 11.07 14.43
C ARG A 69 3.28 10.55 13.04
N PHE A 70 4.04 11.02 12.05
CA PHE A 70 3.97 10.44 10.70
C PHE A 70 4.28 8.95 10.69
N ARG A 71 5.37 8.52 11.35
CA ARG A 71 5.71 7.08 11.41
C ARG A 71 4.60 6.27 12.07
N LYS A 72 4.04 6.79 13.17
CA LYS A 72 2.92 6.17 13.88
C LYS A 72 1.68 6.06 12.99
N HIS A 73 1.27 7.16 12.35
CA HIS A 73 0.11 7.16 11.45
C HIS A 73 0.34 6.29 10.23
N PHE A 74 1.54 6.31 9.64
CA PHE A 74 1.87 5.49 8.49
C PHE A 74 1.85 3.99 8.83
N TYR A 75 2.34 3.61 10.02
CA TYR A 75 2.18 2.26 10.55
C TYR A 75 0.70 1.88 10.67
N HIS A 76 -0.15 2.77 11.21
CA HIS A 76 -1.58 2.52 11.27
C HIS A 76 -2.25 2.41 9.89
N VAL A 77 -1.83 3.17 8.88
CA VAL A 77 -2.31 3.01 7.49
C VAL A 77 -2.06 1.57 7.03
N ILE A 78 -0.82 1.09 7.16
CA ILE A 78 -0.43 -0.27 6.78
C ILE A 78 -1.27 -1.32 7.53
N MET A 79 -1.38 -1.20 8.85
CA MET A 79 -2.12 -2.16 9.67
C MET A 79 -3.61 -2.17 9.37
N CYS A 80 -4.21 -1.00 9.12
CA CYS A 80 -5.62 -0.90 8.76
C CYS A 80 -5.88 -1.50 7.37
N MET A 81 -5.03 -1.23 6.38
CA MET A 81 -5.17 -1.80 5.04
C MET A 81 -4.94 -3.32 4.98
N ARG A 82 -4.23 -3.89 5.97
CA ARG A 82 -4.06 -5.35 6.11
C ARG A 82 -5.27 -6.05 6.73
N LYS A 83 -6.24 -5.31 7.28
CA LYS A 83 -7.45 -5.94 7.85
C LYS A 83 -8.25 -6.62 6.73
N PRO A 84 -8.77 -7.83 6.97
CA PRO A 84 -9.52 -8.57 5.95
C PRO A 84 -10.84 -7.88 5.61
N HIS A 85 -11.34 -8.13 4.40
CA HIS A 85 -12.61 -7.59 3.89
C HIS A 85 -12.68 -6.05 3.86
N GLY A 86 -11.51 -5.38 3.79
CA GLY A 86 -11.44 -3.91 3.75
C GLY A 86 -11.99 -3.19 5.00
N ARG A 87 -12.19 -3.90 6.12
CA ARG A 87 -12.75 -3.32 7.36
C ARG A 87 -11.93 -2.17 7.96
N GLY A 88 -10.69 -2.00 7.53
CA GLY A 88 -9.82 -0.91 7.97
C GLY A 88 -9.72 0.28 7.02
N LEU A 89 -10.34 0.25 5.82
CA LEU A 89 -10.08 1.26 4.80
C LEU A 89 -10.46 2.68 5.25
N GLU A 90 -11.64 2.86 5.86
CA GLU A 90 -12.06 4.19 6.35
C GLU A 90 -11.11 4.76 7.41
N LEU A 91 -10.66 3.92 8.35
CA LEU A 91 -9.71 4.33 9.37
C LEU A 91 -8.32 4.61 8.76
N ALA A 92 -7.92 3.83 7.75
CA ALA A 92 -6.70 4.08 7.00
C ALA A 92 -6.73 5.47 6.35
N ARG A 93 -7.86 5.88 5.75
CA ARG A 93 -8.01 7.25 5.17
C ARG A 93 -7.80 8.35 6.19
N LYS A 94 -8.36 8.20 7.40
CA LYS A 94 -8.14 9.15 8.51
C LYS A 94 -6.66 9.26 8.84
N HIS A 95 -5.95 8.13 8.92
CA HIS A 95 -4.51 8.12 9.15
C HIS A 95 -3.70 8.65 7.96
N VAL A 96 -4.12 8.45 6.72
CA VAL A 96 -3.50 9.07 5.53
C VAL A 96 -3.59 10.59 5.62
N ALA A 97 -4.75 11.14 5.98
CA ALA A 97 -4.91 12.59 6.18
C ALA A 97 -3.99 13.13 7.29
N SER A 98 -3.86 12.39 8.41
CA SER A 98 -2.90 12.73 9.47
C SER A 98 -1.46 12.67 8.96
N CYS A 99 -1.08 11.64 8.20
CA CYS A 99 0.25 11.55 7.58
C CYS A 99 0.55 12.75 6.68
N LEU A 100 -0.38 13.15 5.81
CA LEU A 100 -0.19 14.31 4.92
C LEU A 100 -0.01 15.61 5.72
N THR A 101 -0.76 15.78 6.81
CA THR A 101 -0.61 16.92 7.72
C THR A 101 0.78 16.94 8.34
N GLU A 102 1.24 15.82 8.90
CA GLU A 102 2.55 15.71 9.52
C GLU A 102 3.69 15.85 8.49
N LEU A 103 3.49 15.38 7.26
CA LEU A 103 4.44 15.51 6.14
C LEU A 103 4.62 16.96 5.71
N ASN A 104 3.55 17.74 5.68
CA ASN A 104 3.62 19.19 5.46
C ASN A 104 4.38 19.91 6.59
N LEU A 105 4.16 19.51 7.85
CA LEU A 105 4.91 20.04 9.00
C LEU A 105 6.40 19.69 8.91
N MET A 106 6.73 18.45 8.51
CA MET A 106 8.11 18.05 8.22
C MET A 106 8.74 18.90 7.13
N HIS A 107 8.02 19.14 6.02
CA HIS A 107 8.52 19.99 4.94
C HIS A 107 8.79 21.42 5.43
N LYS A 108 7.87 22.01 6.21
CA LYS A 108 8.03 23.35 6.81
C LYS A 108 9.21 23.43 7.78
N SER A 109 9.48 22.37 8.55
CA SER A 109 10.61 22.32 9.49
C SER A 109 11.98 22.48 8.83
N ARG A 110 12.09 22.25 7.51
CA ARG A 110 13.34 22.41 6.74
C ARG A 110 13.97 23.79 6.90
N LYS A 111 13.16 24.86 6.87
CA LYS A 111 13.67 26.24 6.95
C LYS A 111 14.44 26.47 8.25
N PHE A 112 13.81 26.10 9.36
CA PHE A 112 14.39 26.15 10.69
C PHE A 112 15.66 25.29 10.82
N LEU A 113 15.59 24.03 10.37
CA LEU A 113 16.72 23.10 10.49
C LEU A 113 17.93 23.50 9.64
N LYS A 114 17.71 24.17 8.51
CA LYS A 114 18.79 24.71 7.67
C LYS A 114 19.45 25.94 8.27
N SER A 115 18.71 26.84 8.92
CA SER A 115 19.33 28.02 9.55
C SER A 115 20.34 27.66 10.63
N GLN A 116 20.24 26.45 11.20
CA GLN A 116 21.14 25.94 12.23
C GLN A 116 22.40 25.24 11.68
N SER A 117 22.38 24.76 10.43
CA SER A 117 23.49 23.98 9.85
C SER A 117 24.54 24.84 9.11
N SER A 118 24.39 26.15 9.16
CA SER A 118 25.12 27.17 8.37
C SER A 118 26.64 27.17 8.50
N THR A 119 27.25 26.36 9.38
CA THR A 119 28.67 26.52 9.69
C THR A 119 29.64 25.85 8.71
N MET A 120 29.33 24.78 7.96
CA MET A 120 30.41 24.08 7.22
C MET A 120 30.20 23.53 5.80
N VAL A 121 29.02 23.49 5.17
CA VAL A 121 28.94 22.90 3.81
C VAL A 121 27.91 23.60 2.91
N GLN A 122 28.38 24.51 2.05
CA GLN A 122 27.64 24.96 0.86
C GLN A 122 27.57 23.80 -0.15
N GLN A 123 26.67 22.83 0.06
CA GLN A 123 26.25 21.94 -1.02
C GLN A 123 25.02 22.54 -1.69
N SER A 124 25.01 22.50 -3.02
CA SER A 124 23.91 23.02 -3.84
C SER A 124 22.57 22.42 -3.39
N ASP A 125 21.55 23.29 -3.29
CA ASP A 125 20.26 23.05 -2.62
C ASP A 125 19.48 21.82 -3.15
N GLY A 126 19.85 21.31 -4.34
CA GLY A 126 19.23 20.15 -4.98
C GLY A 126 19.66 18.76 -4.46
N ASN A 127 20.81 18.66 -3.77
CA ASN A 127 21.41 17.37 -3.40
C ASN A 127 21.34 17.01 -1.91
N CYS A 128 20.83 17.89 -1.05
CA CYS A 128 20.71 17.60 0.38
C CYS A 128 19.79 16.39 0.64
N THR A 129 20.30 15.37 1.32
CA THR A 129 19.56 14.14 1.67
C THR A 129 18.80 14.27 2.99
N THR A 130 19.14 15.25 3.82
CA THR A 130 18.48 15.54 5.10
C THR A 130 17.82 16.92 5.11
N ALA A 131 16.88 17.13 6.05
CA ALA A 131 16.17 18.40 6.20
C ALA A 131 17.10 19.55 6.64
N SER A 132 18.13 19.27 7.44
CA SER A 132 19.14 20.25 7.85
C SER A 132 20.19 20.50 6.77
N GLY A 133 20.30 19.66 5.74
CA GLY A 133 21.36 19.76 4.74
C GLY A 133 22.66 19.07 5.14
N CYS A 134 22.73 18.47 6.33
CA CYS A 134 23.85 17.65 6.78
C CYS A 134 23.87 16.29 6.08
N GLN A 135 25.01 15.59 6.17
CA GLN A 135 25.10 14.19 5.75
C GLN A 135 24.20 13.30 6.64
N PRO A 136 23.56 12.26 6.07
CA PRO A 136 22.67 11.39 6.82
C PRO A 136 23.50 10.50 7.75
N VAL A 137 23.31 10.66 9.06
CA VAL A 137 24.01 9.88 10.08
C VAL A 137 23.60 8.41 9.99
N GLY A 138 24.57 7.49 10.07
CA GLY A 138 24.33 6.05 10.07
C GLY A 138 24.07 5.44 8.68
N PHE A 139 24.15 6.23 7.61
CA PHE A 139 24.06 5.72 6.24
C PHE A 139 25.45 5.65 5.60
N ASP A 140 25.86 4.45 5.21
CA ASP A 140 27.11 4.23 4.48
C ASP A 140 26.84 3.53 3.15
N VAL A 141 27.11 4.24 2.05
CA VAL A 141 26.93 3.74 0.67
C VAL A 141 27.84 2.56 0.34
N SER A 142 28.92 2.36 1.10
CA SER A 142 29.87 1.25 0.95
C SER A 142 29.53 0.01 1.78
N LEU A 143 28.43 0.03 2.53
CA LEU A 143 27.96 -1.13 3.30
C LEU A 143 27.70 -2.35 2.39
N ASN A 144 27.15 -2.13 1.20
CA ASN A 144 26.93 -3.20 0.21
C ASN A 144 28.23 -3.84 -0.28
N SER A 145 29.32 -3.08 -0.45
CA SER A 145 30.61 -3.64 -0.84
C SER A 145 31.27 -4.48 0.26
N ARG A 146 30.88 -4.28 1.52
CA ARG A 146 31.48 -4.96 2.68
C ARG A 146 30.69 -6.17 3.17
N LEU A 147 29.37 -6.17 3.00
CA LEU A 147 28.48 -7.22 3.51
C LEU A 147 28.03 -8.24 2.44
N LEU A 148 28.46 -8.11 1.18
CA LEU A 148 28.07 -9.00 0.08
C LEU A 148 29.25 -9.81 -0.48
N SER A 149 29.00 -11.10 -0.70
CA SER A 149 29.61 -11.93 -1.75
C SER A 149 28.50 -12.31 -2.77
N PRO A 150 28.76 -12.68 -4.04
CA PRO A 150 29.68 -12.16 -5.05
C PRO A 150 28.93 -11.21 -6.03
N THR A 151 28.09 -10.30 -5.53
CA THR A 151 27.40 -9.33 -6.41
C THR A 151 28.25 -8.07 -6.57
N PRO A 152 28.41 -7.53 -7.79
CA PRO A 152 29.14 -6.29 -8.00
C PRO A 152 28.63 -5.17 -7.09
N PRO A 153 29.52 -4.33 -6.52
CA PRO A 153 29.11 -3.22 -5.67
C PRO A 153 28.05 -2.35 -6.35
N ARG A 154 26.89 -2.19 -5.70
CA ARG A 154 25.83 -1.29 -6.16
C ARG A 154 25.89 0.01 -5.38
N ALA A 155 26.15 1.11 -6.07
CA ALA A 155 26.06 2.44 -5.48
C ALA A 155 24.61 2.70 -5.01
N VAL A 156 24.43 2.94 -3.71
CA VAL A 156 23.13 3.32 -3.15
C VAL A 156 22.97 4.82 -3.30
N LYS A 157 22.05 5.25 -4.16
CA LYS A 157 21.69 6.66 -4.26
C LYS A 157 20.63 6.99 -3.21
N VAL A 158 21.01 7.74 -2.18
CA VAL A 158 20.06 8.28 -1.20
C VAL A 158 19.21 9.36 -1.87
N LEU A 159 17.90 9.33 -1.63
CA LEU A 159 16.99 10.37 -2.14
C LEU A 159 17.32 11.72 -1.50
N SER A 160 17.21 12.80 -2.27
CA SER A 160 17.21 14.14 -1.67
C SER A 160 15.99 14.32 -0.79
N TRP A 161 16.09 15.19 0.21
CA TRP A 161 15.01 15.48 1.16
C TRP A 161 13.70 15.83 0.45
N SER A 162 13.74 16.74 -0.53
CA SER A 162 12.56 17.14 -1.30
C SER A 162 11.96 15.97 -2.09
N ASN A 163 12.79 15.11 -2.66
CA ASN A 163 12.32 13.92 -3.36
C ASN A 163 11.70 12.89 -2.41
N ALA A 164 12.23 12.76 -1.19
CA ALA A 164 11.67 11.88 -0.17
C ALA A 164 10.27 12.36 0.29
N ILE A 165 10.11 13.67 0.53
CA ILE A 165 8.80 14.25 0.85
C ILE A 165 7.80 13.99 -0.28
N ARG A 166 8.15 14.35 -1.52
CA ARG A 166 7.30 14.13 -2.71
C ARG A 166 6.95 12.66 -2.92
N TYR A 167 7.89 11.75 -2.66
CA TYR A 167 7.63 10.31 -2.74
C TYR A 167 6.54 9.89 -1.75
N PHE A 168 6.64 10.31 -0.49
CA PHE A 168 5.64 9.96 0.52
C PHE A 168 4.29 10.63 0.26
N GLU A 169 4.25 11.87 -0.25
CA GLU A 169 3.00 12.53 -0.66
C GLU A 169 2.30 11.71 -1.76
N ARG A 170 3.03 11.35 -2.82
CA ARG A 170 2.47 10.52 -3.90
C ARG A 170 1.99 9.16 -3.38
N LEU A 171 2.82 8.48 -2.59
CA LEU A 171 2.47 7.21 -1.97
C LEU A 171 1.17 7.32 -1.16
N LEU A 172 1.03 8.34 -0.32
CA LEU A 172 -0.16 8.54 0.50
C LEU A 172 -1.40 8.82 -0.33
N HIS A 173 -1.29 9.61 -1.39
CA HIS A 173 -2.40 9.84 -2.31
C HIS A 173 -2.83 8.56 -3.03
N ASP A 174 -1.89 7.77 -3.53
CA ASP A 174 -2.20 6.48 -4.16
C ASP A 174 -2.88 5.52 -3.16
N LEU A 175 -2.45 5.50 -1.89
CA LEU A 175 -3.09 4.71 -0.85
C LEU A 175 -4.49 5.23 -0.48
N ASP A 176 -4.73 6.55 -0.45
CA ASP A 176 -6.07 7.11 -0.22
C ASP A 176 -7.06 6.69 -1.32
N VAL A 177 -6.61 6.72 -2.58
CA VAL A 177 -7.41 6.26 -3.73
C VAL A 177 -7.81 4.79 -3.56
N ILE A 178 -6.89 3.92 -3.14
CA ILE A 178 -7.19 2.51 -2.85
C ILE A 178 -8.19 2.40 -1.69
N CYS A 179 -8.01 3.19 -0.63
CA CYS A 179 -8.90 3.16 0.53
C CYS A 179 -10.31 3.74 0.25
N ALA A 180 -10.48 4.50 -0.83
CA ALA A 180 -11.77 5.00 -1.27
C ALA A 180 -12.53 4.00 -2.19
N LEU A 181 -11.95 2.84 -2.48
CA LEU A 181 -12.57 1.82 -3.32
C LEU A 181 -13.88 1.31 -2.71
N SER A 182 -14.95 1.32 -3.52
CA SER A 182 -16.19 0.61 -3.20
C SER A 182 -15.98 -0.89 -3.37
N LEU A 183 -16.20 -1.67 -2.31
CA LEU A 183 -15.99 -3.12 -2.29
C LEU A 183 -17.16 -3.91 -2.91
N ASN A 184 -17.74 -3.40 -3.99
CA ASN A 184 -18.83 -4.10 -4.69
C ASN A 184 -18.26 -5.25 -5.54
N PRO A 185 -18.91 -6.43 -5.56
CA PRO A 185 -18.40 -7.61 -6.26
C PRO A 185 -18.70 -7.60 -7.78
N VAL A 186 -18.86 -6.42 -8.38
CA VAL A 186 -19.15 -6.28 -9.81
C VAL A 186 -17.84 -6.27 -10.58
N LEU A 187 -17.55 -7.34 -11.32
CA LEU A 187 -16.26 -7.54 -11.99
C LEU A 187 -15.85 -6.37 -12.89
N ASP A 188 -16.78 -5.81 -13.65
CA ASP A 188 -16.51 -4.67 -14.54
C ASP A 188 -16.06 -3.43 -13.78
N ASN A 189 -16.68 -3.13 -12.63
CA ASN A 189 -16.28 -2.01 -11.78
C ASN A 189 -14.87 -2.22 -11.24
N VAL A 190 -14.54 -3.46 -10.84
CA VAL A 190 -13.21 -3.83 -10.35
C VAL A 190 -12.16 -3.64 -11.45
N LEU A 191 -12.38 -4.20 -12.63
CA LEU A 191 -11.47 -4.08 -13.76
C LEU A 191 -11.30 -2.63 -14.20
N HIS A 192 -12.39 -1.88 -14.30
CA HIS A 192 -12.37 -0.46 -14.63
C HIS A 192 -11.53 0.33 -13.61
N PHE A 193 -11.77 0.11 -12.30
CA PHE A 193 -10.98 0.76 -11.26
C PHE A 193 -9.49 0.45 -11.40
N ILE A 194 -9.10 -0.82 -11.58
CA ILE A 194 -7.69 -1.20 -11.73
C ILE A 194 -7.07 -0.47 -12.93
N VAL A 195 -7.75 -0.46 -14.09
CA VAL A 195 -7.23 0.22 -15.29
C VAL A 195 -7.06 1.71 -15.06
N GLN A 196 -8.03 2.38 -14.43
CA GLN A 196 -7.91 3.81 -14.12
C GLN A 196 -6.79 4.09 -13.12
N PHE A 197 -6.65 3.25 -12.09
CA PHE A 197 -5.57 3.36 -11.12
C PHE A 197 -4.20 3.14 -11.78
N GLN A 198 -4.04 2.17 -12.68
CA GLN A 198 -2.77 1.93 -13.36
C GLN A 198 -2.36 3.07 -14.30
N LYS A 199 -3.32 3.83 -14.86
CA LYS A 199 -3.03 5.02 -15.69
C LYS A 199 -2.33 6.13 -14.90
N THR A 200 -2.44 6.17 -13.57
CA THR A 200 -1.69 7.12 -12.73
C THR A 200 -0.23 6.71 -12.53
N VAL A 201 0.17 5.53 -13.05
CA VAL A 201 1.51 4.94 -12.94
C VAL A 201 1.95 4.79 -11.47
N PRO A 202 1.17 4.06 -10.64
CA PRO A 202 1.44 3.90 -9.22
C PRO A 202 2.73 3.11 -8.96
N ASP A 203 3.40 3.44 -7.86
CA ASP A 203 4.60 2.74 -7.43
C ASP A 203 4.32 1.29 -7.01
N LEU A 204 5.39 0.55 -6.70
CA LEU A 204 5.29 -0.85 -6.27
C LEU A 204 4.39 -1.05 -5.05
N VAL A 205 4.50 -0.16 -4.04
CA VAL A 205 3.81 -0.33 -2.76
C VAL A 205 2.27 -0.23 -2.92
N PRO A 206 1.70 0.83 -3.52
CA PRO A 206 0.25 0.88 -3.76
C PRO A 206 -0.26 -0.29 -4.61
N ARG A 207 0.50 -0.67 -5.66
CA ARG A 207 0.14 -1.82 -6.51
C ARG A 207 0.06 -3.12 -5.72
N ALA A 208 1.00 -3.36 -4.81
CA ALA A 208 1.00 -4.55 -3.95
C ALA A 208 -0.17 -4.53 -2.94
N PHE A 209 -0.50 -3.36 -2.37
CA PHE A 209 -1.67 -3.22 -1.51
C PHE A 209 -2.97 -3.47 -2.27
N LEU A 210 -3.13 -2.87 -3.45
CA LEU A 210 -4.31 -3.08 -4.28
C LEU A 210 -4.48 -4.55 -4.65
N GLN A 211 -3.40 -5.22 -5.06
CA GLN A 211 -3.44 -6.64 -5.40
C GLN A 211 -3.87 -7.52 -4.21
N THR A 212 -3.32 -7.25 -3.02
CA THR A 212 -3.67 -7.96 -1.78
C THR A 212 -5.09 -7.64 -1.31
N LEU A 213 -5.57 -6.41 -1.51
CA LEU A 213 -6.95 -6.04 -1.20
C LEU A 213 -7.93 -6.79 -2.10
N LEU A 214 -7.64 -6.84 -3.40
CA LEU A 214 -8.52 -7.44 -4.40
C LEU A 214 -8.59 -8.96 -4.29
N VAL A 215 -7.47 -9.65 -4.06
CA VAL A 215 -7.43 -11.11 -3.99
C VAL A 215 -6.85 -11.58 -2.66
N GLN A 216 -7.72 -12.14 -1.81
CA GLN A 216 -7.37 -12.72 -0.51
C GLN A 216 -7.86 -14.16 -0.46
N ASP A 217 -6.98 -15.13 -0.19
CA ASP A 217 -7.32 -16.55 -0.09
C ASP A 217 -8.15 -17.10 -1.27
N GLY A 218 -7.86 -16.61 -2.49
CA GLY A 218 -8.58 -17.01 -3.71
C GLY A 218 -9.97 -16.39 -3.88
N LYS A 219 -10.35 -15.41 -3.04
CA LYS A 219 -11.63 -14.70 -3.10
C LYS A 219 -11.44 -13.22 -3.44
N LEU A 220 -12.46 -12.63 -4.07
CA LEU A 220 -12.52 -11.19 -4.30
C LEU A 220 -12.82 -10.48 -2.97
N TYR A 221 -11.94 -9.56 -2.58
CA TYR A 221 -11.99 -8.85 -1.28
C TYR A 221 -11.94 -9.76 -0.04
N GLY A 222 -11.60 -11.05 -0.20
CA GLY A 222 -11.69 -12.06 0.86
C GLY A 222 -13.10 -12.57 1.14
N GLU A 223 -14.13 -11.97 0.53
CA GLU A 223 -15.54 -12.25 0.84
C GLU A 223 -16.20 -13.10 -0.25
N TYR A 224 -16.01 -12.72 -1.52
CA TYR A 224 -16.77 -13.28 -2.64
C TYR A 224 -15.98 -14.35 -3.40
N PHE A 225 -16.57 -15.52 -3.61
CA PHE A 225 -15.97 -16.51 -4.51
C PHE A 225 -16.01 -16.02 -5.95
N PHE A 226 -14.96 -16.31 -6.72
CA PHE A 226 -14.91 -15.90 -8.12
C PHE A 226 -15.97 -16.59 -8.98
N SER A 227 -16.42 -17.80 -8.61
CA SER A 227 -17.56 -18.47 -9.23
C SER A 227 -18.83 -17.60 -9.17
N ASP A 228 -19.13 -17.01 -8.01
CA ASP A 228 -20.28 -16.13 -7.83
C ASP A 228 -20.12 -14.82 -8.60
N VAL A 229 -18.92 -14.23 -8.54
CA VAL A 229 -18.60 -12.98 -9.26
C VAL A 229 -18.76 -13.17 -10.78
N ILE A 230 -18.26 -14.29 -11.31
CA ILE A 230 -18.37 -14.64 -12.73
C ILE A 230 -19.82 -14.91 -13.10
N SER A 231 -20.56 -15.69 -12.31
CA SER A 231 -21.96 -16.02 -12.60
C SER A 231 -22.83 -14.76 -12.70
N ARG A 232 -22.59 -13.79 -11.80
CA ARG A 232 -23.23 -12.46 -11.86
C ARG A 232 -22.82 -11.68 -13.11
N ALA A 233 -21.54 -11.69 -13.48
CA ALA A 233 -21.05 -10.99 -14.67
C ALA A 233 -21.64 -11.58 -15.97
N LEU A 234 -21.85 -12.90 -16.01
CA LEU A 234 -22.45 -13.60 -17.15
C LEU A 234 -23.98 -13.48 -17.21
N SER A 235 -24.63 -12.89 -16.19
CA SER A 235 -26.10 -12.81 -16.08
C SER A 235 -26.79 -14.17 -16.28
N LEU A 236 -26.18 -15.25 -15.79
CA LEU A 236 -26.74 -16.60 -15.92
C LEU A 236 -28.06 -16.68 -15.14
N PRO A 237 -29.13 -17.29 -15.69
CA PRO A 237 -30.40 -17.45 -14.98
C PRO A 237 -30.19 -18.17 -13.64
N ASP A 238 -30.89 -17.76 -12.58
CA ASP A 238 -30.84 -18.37 -11.24
C ASP A 238 -31.13 -19.90 -11.25
N ILE A 239 -31.73 -20.41 -12.33
CA ILE A 239 -32.03 -21.82 -12.60
C ILE A 239 -30.75 -22.65 -12.82
N ILE A 240 -29.64 -22.03 -13.25
CA ILE A 240 -28.30 -22.64 -13.38
C ILE A 240 -27.50 -22.47 -12.07
N GLY A 241 -28.05 -21.76 -11.08
CA GLY A 241 -27.52 -21.60 -9.73
C GLY A 241 -27.59 -22.88 -8.89
N ASP A 242 -27.56 -24.04 -9.52
CA ASP A 242 -27.35 -25.29 -8.83
C ASP A 242 -25.89 -25.39 -8.39
N LYS A 243 -25.64 -26.08 -7.28
CA LYS A 243 -24.26 -26.31 -6.79
C LYS A 243 -23.39 -27.00 -7.85
N GLU A 244 -24.01 -27.69 -8.79
CA GLU A 244 -23.37 -28.43 -9.88
C GLU A 244 -22.66 -27.53 -10.90
N PHE A 245 -23.22 -26.37 -11.26
CA PHE A 245 -22.56 -25.42 -12.18
C PHE A 245 -21.34 -24.77 -11.54
N GLN A 246 -21.44 -24.38 -10.27
CA GLN A 246 -20.31 -23.79 -9.53
C GLN A 246 -19.15 -24.76 -9.31
N MET A 247 -19.45 -26.07 -9.25
CA MET A 247 -18.47 -27.15 -9.11
C MET A 247 -17.93 -27.63 -10.47
N ASN A 248 -18.44 -27.10 -11.58
CA ASN A 248 -17.98 -27.50 -12.89
C ASN A 248 -16.51 -27.06 -13.06
N GLU A 249 -15.68 -27.98 -13.57
CA GLU A 249 -14.23 -27.80 -13.67
C GLU A 249 -13.88 -26.52 -14.45
N PHE A 250 -14.65 -26.20 -15.50
CA PHE A 250 -14.41 -25.00 -16.30
C PHE A 250 -14.69 -23.70 -15.52
N VAL A 251 -15.66 -23.66 -14.58
CA VAL A 251 -15.96 -22.47 -13.77
C VAL A 251 -14.82 -22.20 -12.79
N VAL A 252 -14.27 -23.26 -12.20
CA VAL A 252 -13.08 -23.18 -11.33
C VAL A 252 -11.86 -22.69 -12.11
N GLN A 253 -11.62 -23.23 -13.31
CA GLN A 253 -10.53 -22.81 -14.19
C GLN A 253 -10.69 -21.34 -14.62
N LEU A 254 -11.91 -20.92 -15.00
CA LEU A 254 -12.20 -19.53 -15.33
C LEU A 254 -11.99 -18.60 -14.12
N GLY A 255 -12.41 -19.01 -12.93
CA GLY A 255 -12.13 -18.29 -11.68
C GLY A 255 -10.63 -18.06 -11.47
N GLN A 256 -9.81 -19.10 -11.70
CA GLN A 256 -8.36 -18.98 -11.59
C GLN A 256 -7.76 -18.05 -12.66
N LEU A 257 -8.30 -18.04 -13.88
CA LEU A 257 -7.90 -17.12 -14.95
C LEU A 257 -8.25 -15.66 -14.61
N VAL A 258 -9.45 -15.41 -14.05
CA VAL A 258 -9.86 -14.08 -13.59
C VAL A 258 -8.98 -13.59 -12.44
N ILE A 259 -8.67 -14.46 -11.46
CA ILE A 259 -7.71 -14.15 -10.39
C ILE A 259 -6.36 -13.74 -10.97
N ASN A 260 -5.85 -14.52 -11.92
CA ASN A 260 -4.57 -14.25 -12.56
C ASN A 260 -4.60 -12.93 -13.34
N LEU A 261 -5.69 -12.64 -14.05
CA LEU A 261 -5.89 -11.38 -14.76
C LEU A 261 -5.83 -10.19 -13.79
N ILE A 262 -6.61 -10.22 -12.71
CA ILE A 262 -6.61 -9.14 -11.71
C ILE A 262 -5.21 -8.91 -11.13
N LYS A 263 -4.51 -10.00 -10.78
CA LYS A 263 -3.13 -9.94 -10.28
C LYS A 263 -2.17 -9.34 -11.31
N ILE A 264 -2.27 -9.76 -12.59
CA ILE A 264 -1.44 -9.25 -13.68
C ILE A 264 -1.68 -7.75 -13.89
N LEU A 265 -2.95 -7.32 -13.93
CA LEU A 265 -3.33 -5.92 -14.10
C LEU A 265 -2.81 -5.03 -12.96
N CYS A 266 -2.57 -5.58 -11.77
CA CYS A 266 -1.93 -4.84 -10.68
C CYS A 266 -0.39 -4.69 -10.84
N THR A 267 0.26 -5.40 -11.77
CA THR A 267 1.71 -5.29 -11.99
C THR A 267 2.09 -4.06 -12.83
N ASN A 268 3.39 -3.79 -13.00
CA ASN A 268 3.84 -2.72 -13.89
C ASN A 268 3.58 -3.06 -15.36
N THR A 269 3.51 -2.04 -16.23
CA THR A 269 3.12 -2.16 -17.64
C THR A 269 3.93 -3.17 -18.44
N ALA A 270 5.24 -3.25 -18.23
CA ALA A 270 6.09 -4.22 -18.93
C ALA A 270 5.73 -5.66 -18.56
N TRP A 271 5.43 -5.90 -17.28
CA TRP A 271 4.97 -7.20 -16.79
C TRP A 271 3.54 -7.50 -17.22
N GLN A 272 2.63 -6.52 -17.21
CA GLN A 272 1.28 -6.65 -17.75
C GLN A 272 1.34 -7.18 -19.20
N ARG A 273 2.05 -6.47 -20.09
CA ARG A 273 2.21 -6.87 -21.50
C ARG A 273 2.74 -8.29 -21.64
N ARG A 274 3.82 -8.62 -20.93
CA ARG A 274 4.46 -9.94 -21.01
C ARG A 274 3.55 -11.07 -20.51
N LYS A 275 2.84 -10.85 -19.40
CA LYS A 275 2.02 -11.89 -18.77
C LYS A 275 0.68 -12.06 -19.45
N LEU A 276 0.03 -10.98 -19.87
CA LEU A 276 -1.19 -11.04 -20.67
C LEU A 276 -0.97 -11.82 -21.97
N GLY A 277 0.13 -11.55 -22.68
CA GLY A 277 0.47 -12.28 -23.90
C GLY A 277 0.64 -13.79 -23.69
N LYS A 278 1.07 -14.23 -22.51
CA LYS A 278 1.17 -15.66 -22.17
C LYS A 278 -0.19 -16.27 -21.82
N SER A 279 -1.07 -15.52 -21.17
CA SER A 279 -2.39 -16.04 -20.77
C SER A 279 -3.38 -16.18 -21.92
N LEU A 280 -3.13 -15.58 -23.09
CA LEU A 280 -4.08 -15.60 -24.23
C LEU A 280 -4.46 -17.02 -24.67
N GLN A 281 -3.51 -17.96 -24.66
CA GLN A 281 -3.78 -19.35 -25.03
C GLN A 281 -4.73 -20.02 -24.03
N ASP A 282 -4.56 -19.76 -22.74
CA ASP A 282 -5.41 -20.28 -21.68
C ASP A 282 -6.84 -19.72 -21.81
N TRP A 283 -6.96 -18.41 -22.09
CA TRP A 283 -8.24 -17.75 -22.41
C TRP A 283 -8.92 -18.32 -23.67
N SER A 284 -8.16 -18.63 -24.71
CA SER A 284 -8.71 -19.27 -25.92
C SER A 284 -9.21 -20.68 -25.61
N THR A 285 -8.48 -21.44 -24.81
CA THR A 285 -8.82 -22.83 -24.47
C THR A 285 -10.10 -22.89 -23.64
N ILE A 286 -10.21 -22.04 -22.61
CA ILE A 286 -11.42 -22.00 -21.76
C ILE A 286 -12.65 -21.53 -22.55
N SER A 287 -12.49 -20.59 -23.50
CA SER A 287 -13.57 -20.13 -24.36
C SER A 287 -14.17 -21.28 -25.18
N ILE A 288 -13.32 -22.12 -25.77
CA ILE A 288 -13.78 -23.29 -26.55
C ILE A 288 -14.47 -24.32 -25.63
N GLN A 289 -13.93 -24.56 -24.43
CA GLN A 289 -14.55 -25.47 -23.46
C GLN A 289 -15.94 -24.96 -23.01
N LEU A 290 -16.07 -23.66 -22.76
CA LEU A 290 -17.35 -23.01 -22.44
C LEU A 290 -18.36 -23.17 -23.58
N GLU A 291 -17.96 -22.93 -24.82
CA GLU A 291 -18.86 -23.12 -25.97
C GLU A 291 -19.34 -24.58 -26.09
N LEU A 292 -18.46 -25.57 -25.86
CA LEU A 292 -18.82 -26.98 -25.90
C LEU A 292 -19.73 -27.39 -24.74
N ALA A 293 -19.47 -26.89 -23.53
CA ALA A 293 -20.28 -27.15 -22.35
C ALA A 293 -21.70 -26.58 -22.52
N LEU A 294 -21.80 -25.31 -22.95
CA LEU A 294 -23.09 -24.67 -23.23
C LEU A 294 -23.85 -25.41 -24.34
N LYS A 295 -23.17 -25.86 -25.40
CA LYS A 295 -23.82 -26.66 -26.46
C LYS A 295 -24.36 -28.00 -25.96
N ARG A 296 -23.71 -28.65 -24.98
CA ARG A 296 -24.24 -29.87 -24.36
C ARG A 296 -25.47 -29.57 -23.52
N GLU A 297 -25.37 -28.64 -22.57
CA GLU A 297 -26.47 -28.33 -21.64
C GLU A 297 -27.71 -27.76 -22.36
N PHE A 298 -27.53 -26.85 -23.31
CA PHE A 298 -28.63 -26.24 -24.08
C PHE A 298 -29.04 -27.04 -25.33
N GLY A 299 -28.16 -27.89 -25.86
CA GLY A 299 -28.48 -28.79 -26.96
C GLY A 299 -29.33 -29.97 -26.50
N GLU A 300 -29.07 -30.50 -25.30
CA GLU A 300 -29.86 -31.58 -24.70
C GLU A 300 -31.25 -31.10 -24.26
N THR A 301 -31.39 -29.92 -23.65
CA THR A 301 -32.71 -29.35 -23.30
C THR A 301 -33.59 -29.10 -24.53
N ARG A 302 -33.00 -28.73 -25.67
CA ARG A 302 -33.75 -28.54 -26.92
C ARG A 302 -34.23 -29.87 -27.52
N ASN A 303 -33.44 -30.94 -27.38
CA ASN A 303 -33.83 -32.28 -27.81
C ASN A 303 -34.89 -32.91 -26.90
N VAL A 304 -34.87 -32.63 -25.59
CA VAL A 304 -35.92 -33.09 -24.65
C VAL A 304 -37.26 -32.41 -24.96
N LEU A 305 -37.28 -31.10 -25.21
CA LEU A 305 -38.49 -30.37 -25.60
C LEU A 305 -39.02 -30.78 -26.99
N GLN A 306 -38.14 -31.10 -27.94
CA GLN A 306 -38.57 -31.63 -29.25
C GLN A 306 -39.15 -33.05 -29.16
N ASN A 307 -38.64 -33.89 -28.25
CA ASN A 307 -39.16 -35.24 -28.04
C ASN A 307 -40.50 -35.26 -27.29
N GLU A 308 -40.81 -34.26 -26.46
CA GLU A 308 -42.14 -34.13 -25.85
C GLU A 308 -43.20 -33.59 -26.83
N VAL A 309 -42.83 -32.71 -27.76
CA VAL A 309 -43.76 -32.17 -28.77
C VAL A 309 -44.03 -33.17 -29.91
N SER A 310 -43.21 -34.20 -30.07
CA SER A 310 -43.43 -35.28 -31.06
C SER A 310 -44.18 -36.50 -30.51
N LEU A 311 -44.68 -36.42 -29.27
CA LEU A 311 -45.51 -37.44 -28.60
C LEU A 311 -46.98 -37.00 -28.38
N ILE A 312 -47.43 -35.93 -29.04
CA ILE A 312 -48.84 -35.50 -29.13
C ILE A 312 -49.30 -35.60 -30.58
#